data_AF-A0A4P7L1J3-F1
#
_entry.id   AF-A0A4P7L1J3-F1
#
_cell.length_a   1.000
_cell.length_b   1.000
_cell.length_c   1.000
_cell.angle_alpha   90.00
_cell.angle_beta   90.00
_cell.angle_gamma   90.00
#
_symmetry.space_group_name_H-M   'P 1'
#
loop_
_entity.id
_entity.type
_entity.pdbx_description
1 polymer ?
#
loop_
_entity_poly.entity_id
_entity_poly.type
_entity_poly.pdbx_seq_one_letter_code
_entity_poly.pdbx_strand_id
1 'polypeptide(L)'
;MAVFIIVHLQKQSHHGVLSILIHPWFSVISVLLASSLAYIISEHINAYILYKIRKLTSSKYLFVRVFTSSICAAIIDSFIFISIVFHSLGKETVISMIIGQLLIKSIYATLGIFPIYFSDIYSKKFILEGKNE
;
A
#
# COMPACT_ATOMS: atom_id res chain seq x y z
N MET A 1 40.71 -22.01 35.08
CA MET A 1 40.50 -20.66 34.48
C MET A 1 40.15 -20.72 32.99
N ALA A 2 40.93 -21.41 32.15
CA ALA A 2 40.70 -21.48 30.70
C ALA A 2 39.32 -22.06 30.28
N VAL A 3 38.82 -23.09 30.96
CA VAL A 3 37.50 -23.70 30.67
C VAL A 3 36.35 -22.72 30.91
N PHE A 4 36.45 -21.88 31.95
CA PHE A 4 35.42 -20.89 32.27
C PHE A 4 35.36 -19.78 31.21
N ILE A 5 36.52 -19.38 30.67
CA ILE A 5 36.64 -18.39 29.59
C ILE A 5 36.05 -18.93 28.29
N ILE A 6 36.31 -20.19 27.93
CA ILE A 6 35.79 -20.83 26.71
C ILE A 6 34.25 -20.93 26.76
N VAL A 7 33.68 -21.34 27.89
CA VAL A 7 32.21 -21.42 28.06
C VAL A 7 31.56 -20.04 28.00
N HIS A 8 32.21 -19.00 28.55
CA HIS A 8 31.69 -17.63 28.48
C HIS A 8 31.75 -17.06 27.04
N LEU A 9 32.82 -17.35 26.30
CA LEU A 9 32.97 -16.96 24.89
C LEU A 9 31.97 -17.69 23.97
N GLN A 10 31.67 -18.97 24.23
CA GLN A 10 30.63 -19.70 23.49
C GLN A 10 29.23 -19.11 23.76
N LYS A 11 28.93 -18.76 25.02
CA LYS A 11 27.66 -18.16 25.41
C LYS A 11 27.45 -16.77 24.79
N GLN A 12 28.51 -15.94 24.73
CA GLN A 12 28.50 -14.65 24.04
C GLN A 12 28.21 -14.80 22.53
N SER A 13 28.79 -15.83 21.90
CA SER A 13 28.54 -16.19 20.49
C SER A 13 27.09 -16.61 20.24
N HIS A 14 26.51 -17.47 21.11
CA HIS A 14 25.11 -17.87 20.99
C HIS A 14 24.14 -16.69 21.15
N HIS A 15 24.40 -15.74 22.06
CA HIS A 15 23.55 -14.55 22.19
C HIS A 15 23.68 -13.59 21.00
N GLY A 16 24.89 -13.46 20.42
CA GLY A 16 25.10 -12.72 19.16
C GLY A 16 24.35 -13.34 17.99
N VAL A 17 24.45 -14.66 17.80
CA VAL A 17 23.75 -15.40 16.73
C VAL A 17 22.23 -15.35 16.90
N LEU A 18 21.73 -15.49 18.13
CA LEU A 18 20.30 -15.36 18.42
C LEU A 18 19.79 -13.94 18.14
N SER A 19 20.55 -12.89 18.47
CA SER A 19 20.16 -11.51 18.16
C SER A 19 20.09 -11.26 16.63
N ILE A 20 21.05 -11.78 15.87
CA ILE A 20 21.08 -11.71 14.40
C ILE A 20 19.88 -12.44 13.79
N LEU A 21 19.50 -13.59 14.37
CA LEU A 21 18.36 -14.35 13.92
C LEU A 21 17.04 -13.67 14.30
N ILE A 22 16.88 -13.10 15.50
CA ILE A 22 15.60 -12.63 16.05
C ILE A 22 15.25 -11.20 15.61
N HIS A 23 16.25 -10.29 15.54
CA HIS A 23 16.02 -8.88 15.16
C HIS A 23 15.26 -8.68 13.83
N PRO A 24 15.55 -9.40 12.73
CA PRO A 24 14.83 -9.19 11.47
C PRO A 24 13.35 -9.59 11.55
N TRP A 25 12.99 -10.65 12.29
CA TRP A 25 11.60 -11.09 12.38
C TRP A 25 10.69 -10.05 13.05
N PHE A 26 11.19 -9.37 14.08
CA PHE A 26 10.43 -8.32 14.75
C PHE A 26 10.09 -7.16 13.80
N SER A 27 11.05 -6.75 12.97
CA SER A 27 10.82 -5.72 11.95
C SER A 27 9.79 -6.16 10.91
N VAL A 28 9.87 -7.42 10.45
CA VAL A 28 8.94 -7.95 9.45
C VAL A 28 7.51 -8.01 9.98
N ILE A 29 7.32 -8.44 11.23
CA ILE A 29 6.01 -8.49 11.88
C ILE A 29 5.43 -7.08 12.03
N SER A 30 6.24 -6.10 12.45
CA SER A 30 5.80 -4.71 12.56
C SER A 30 5.36 -4.14 11.21
N VAL A 31 6.16 -4.34 10.16
CA VAL A 31 5.84 -3.91 8.80
C VAL A 31 4.57 -4.58 8.29
N LEU A 32 4.38 -5.88 8.58
CA LEU A 32 3.19 -6.62 8.19
C LEU A 32 1.93 -6.08 8.87
N LEU A 33 1.98 -5.87 10.18
CA LEU A 33 0.86 -5.32 10.96
C LEU A 33 0.52 -3.90 10.53
N ALA A 34 1.53 -3.04 10.33
CA ALA A 34 1.34 -1.68 9.85
C ALA A 34 0.72 -1.64 8.45
N SER A 35 1.22 -2.47 7.52
CA SER A 35 0.68 -2.56 6.15
C SER A 35 -0.76 -3.07 6.15
N SER A 36 -1.05 -4.08 6.98
CA SER A 36 -2.40 -4.66 7.08
C SER A 36 -3.40 -3.62 7.61
N LEU A 37 -3.02 -2.86 8.64
CA LEU A 37 -3.86 -1.81 9.20
C LEU A 37 -4.07 -0.66 8.21
N ALA A 38 -3.00 -0.20 7.57
CA ALA A 38 -3.06 0.84 6.55
C ALA A 38 -3.97 0.42 5.38
N TYR A 39 -3.87 -0.83 4.93
CA TYR A 39 -4.69 -1.38 3.86
C TYR A 39 -6.18 -1.43 4.24
N ILE A 40 -6.52 -1.93 5.43
CA ILE A 40 -7.93 -2.01 5.87
C ILE A 40 -8.58 -0.63 5.90
N ILE A 41 -7.87 0.37 6.44
CA ILE A 41 -8.39 1.74 6.56
C ILE A 41 -8.49 2.39 5.17
N SER A 42 -7.43 2.28 4.36
CA SER A 42 -7.38 2.93 3.05
C SER A 42 -8.40 2.35 2.08
N GLU A 43 -8.59 1.02 2.07
CA GLU A 43 -9.54 0.36 1.19
C GLU A 43 -10.99 0.65 1.61
N HIS A 44 -11.25 0.77 2.91
CA HIS A 44 -12.57 1.21 3.39
C HIS A 44 -12.92 2.62 2.89
N ILE A 45 -11.95 3.53 2.93
CA ILE A 45 -12.12 4.90 2.44
C ILE A 45 -12.22 4.92 0.91
N ASN A 46 -11.46 4.09 0.20
CA ASN A 46 -11.55 3.92 -1.25
C ASN A 46 -12.99 3.58 -1.65
N ALA A 47 -13.57 2.54 -1.05
CA ALA A 47 -14.94 2.09 -1.32
C ALA A 47 -15.98 3.18 -0.99
N TYR A 48 -15.82 3.88 0.13
CA TYR A 48 -16.70 4.98 0.52
C TYR A 48 -16.68 6.14 -0.50
N ILE A 49 -15.49 6.57 -0.91
CA ILE A 49 -15.32 7.65 -1.91
C ILE A 49 -15.90 7.20 -3.26
N LEU A 50 -15.65 5.96 -3.66
CA LEU A 50 -16.19 5.38 -4.88
C LEU A 50 -17.72 5.44 -4.89
N TYR A 51 -18.36 5.00 -3.79
CA TYR A 51 -19.81 5.07 -3.64
C TYR A 51 -20.33 6.51 -3.71
N LYS A 52 -19.66 7.44 -3.00
CA LYS A 52 -20.05 8.85 -2.95
C LYS A 52 -19.96 9.52 -4.34
N ILE A 53 -18.85 9.34 -5.05
CA ILE A 53 -18.68 9.88 -6.41
C ILE A 53 -19.68 9.24 -7.37
N ARG A 54 -19.94 7.92 -7.27
CA ARG A 54 -20.94 7.24 -8.10
C ARG A 54 -22.32 7.89 -7.99
N LYS A 55 -22.73 8.24 -6.77
CA LYS A 55 -24.00 8.91 -6.50
C LYS A 55 -24.04 10.33 -7.09
N LEU A 56 -22.94 11.07 -7.02
CA LEU A 56 -22.82 12.43 -7.55
C LEU A 56 -22.78 12.48 -9.08
N THR A 57 -22.11 11.52 -9.73
CA THR A 57 -21.89 11.55 -11.19
C THR A 57 -22.90 10.73 -11.99
N SER A 58 -23.99 10.25 -11.35
CA SER A 58 -25.00 9.36 -11.96
C SER A 58 -24.38 8.21 -12.78
N SER A 59 -23.25 7.67 -12.32
CA SER A 59 -22.48 6.61 -12.99
C SER A 59 -21.93 6.91 -14.40
N LYS A 60 -21.92 8.17 -14.89
CA LYS A 60 -21.39 8.51 -16.23
C LYS A 60 -19.87 8.38 -16.35
N TYR A 61 -19.10 8.76 -15.33
CA TYR A 61 -17.63 8.83 -15.40
C TYR A 61 -16.96 7.78 -14.50
N LEU A 62 -16.88 6.52 -14.98
CA LEU A 62 -16.23 5.42 -14.26
C LEU A 62 -14.75 5.70 -14.00
N PHE A 63 -14.02 6.19 -15.01
CA PHE A 63 -12.59 6.45 -14.95
C PHE A 63 -12.22 7.44 -13.85
N VAL A 64 -12.80 8.65 -13.90
CA VAL A 64 -12.53 9.73 -12.93
C VAL A 64 -12.82 9.27 -11.51
N ARG A 65 -13.89 8.48 -11.33
CA ARG A 65 -14.29 7.96 -10.03
C ARG A 65 -13.26 7.00 -9.44
N VAL A 66 -12.82 6.01 -10.21
CA VAL A 66 -11.85 5.01 -9.74
C VAL A 66 -10.49 5.65 -9.54
N PHE A 67 -10.06 6.51 -10.48
CA PHE A 67 -8.78 7.21 -10.38
C PHE A 67 -8.68 8.10 -9.13
N THR A 68 -9.71 8.93 -8.89
CA THR A 68 -9.73 9.82 -7.73
C THR A 68 -9.78 9.04 -6.42
N SER A 69 -10.62 8.00 -6.33
CA SER A 69 -10.72 7.20 -5.11
C SER A 69 -9.42 6.45 -4.81
N SER A 70 -8.79 5.86 -5.83
CA SER A 70 -7.51 5.17 -5.69
C SER A 70 -6.37 6.09 -5.26
N ILE A 71 -6.31 7.33 -5.76
CA ILE A 71 -5.31 8.30 -5.31
C ILE A 71 -5.55 8.68 -3.85
N CYS A 72 -6.79 8.99 -3.46
CA CYS A 72 -7.11 9.31 -2.06
C CYS A 72 -6.74 8.15 -1.13
N ALA A 73 -7.05 6.91 -1.53
CA ALA A 73 -6.69 5.71 -0.77
C ALA A 73 -5.17 5.54 -0.65
N ALA A 74 -4.43 5.73 -1.74
CA ALA A 74 -2.96 5.62 -1.75
C ALA A 74 -2.28 6.66 -0.84
N ILE A 75 -2.81 7.88 -0.77
CA ILE A 75 -2.32 8.93 0.15
C ILE A 75 -2.51 8.47 1.60
N ILE A 76 -3.69 7.98 1.95
CA ILE A 76 -4.01 7.54 3.30
C ILE A 76 -3.18 6.32 3.70
N ASP A 77 -3.06 5.35 2.80
CA ASP A 77 -2.28 4.13 3.01
C ASP A 77 -0.80 4.45 3.29
N SER A 78 -0.16 5.25 2.43
CA SER A 78 1.24 5.65 2.60
C SER A 78 1.45 6.48 3.85
N PHE A 79 0.53 7.39 4.18
CA PHE A 79 0.61 8.19 5.40
C PHE A 79 0.54 7.33 6.67
N ILE A 80 -0.44 6.42 6.76
CA ILE A 80 -0.60 5.54 7.92
C ILE A 80 0.60 4.58 8.03
N PHE A 81 0.98 3.94 6.92
CA PHE A 81 2.08 2.98 6.89
C PHE A 81 3.40 3.62 7.34
N ILE A 82 3.76 4.76 6.76
CA ILE A 82 5.05 5.42 7.04
C ILE A 82 5.06 6.00 8.45
N SER A 83 3.93 6.53 8.94
CA SER A 83 3.83 7.02 10.32
C SER A 83 4.05 5.93 11.36
N ILE A 84 3.66 4.68 11.08
CA ILE A 84 3.84 3.55 12.00
C ILE A 84 5.25 2.97 11.91
N VAL A 85 5.72 2.66 10.69
CA VAL A 85 6.99 1.94 10.49
C VAL A 85 8.20 2.86 10.68
N PHE A 86 8.10 4.11 10.24
CA PHE A 86 9.23 5.04 10.19
C PHE A 86 9.09 6.19 11.19
N HIS A 87 8.38 5.95 12.30
CA HIS A 87 8.14 6.94 13.35
C HIS A 87 9.43 7.54 13.95
N SER A 88 10.54 6.84 13.82
CA SER A 88 11.86 7.19 14.39
C SER A 88 12.82 7.81 13.37
N LEU A 89 12.43 7.92 12.10
CA LEU A 89 13.23 8.57 11.06
C LEU A 89 13.02 10.10 11.04
N GLY A 90 13.97 10.81 10.43
CA GLY A 90 13.87 12.25 10.21
C GLY A 90 12.71 12.63 9.28
N LYS A 91 12.10 13.80 9.53
CA LYS A 91 10.93 14.30 8.78
C LYS A 91 11.17 14.38 7.27
N GLU A 92 12.34 14.83 6.85
CA GLU A 92 12.71 14.95 5.43
C GLU A 92 12.71 13.59 4.71
N THR A 93 13.29 12.56 5.35
CA THR A 93 13.31 11.20 4.82
C THR A 93 11.90 10.63 4.72
N VAL A 94 11.09 10.82 5.75
CA VAL A 94 9.67 10.37 5.79
C VAL A 94 8.88 10.98 4.64
N ILE A 95 9.00 12.29 4.40
CA ILE A 95 8.29 12.97 3.30
C ILE A 95 8.73 12.43 1.94
N SER A 96 10.04 12.26 1.72
CA SER A 96 10.56 11.70 0.47
C SER A 96 10.02 10.29 0.22
N MET A 97 9.86 9.48 1.27
CA MET A 97 9.31 8.12 1.17
C MET A 97 7.81 8.14 0.83
N ILE A 98 7.03 9.05 1.44
CA ILE A 98 5.60 9.22 1.13
C ILE A 98 5.44 9.60 -0.34
N ILE A 99 6.20 10.59 -0.82
CA ILE A 99 6.11 11.06 -2.20
C ILE A 99 6.50 9.94 -3.19
N GLY A 100 7.58 9.21 -2.92
CA GLY A 100 8.01 8.09 -3.75
C GLY A 100 6.94 6.99 -3.84
N GLN A 101 6.36 6.60 -2.71
CA GLN A 101 5.28 5.59 -2.69
C GLN A 101 4.03 6.09 -3.40
N LEU A 102 3.66 7.36 -3.22
CA LEU A 102 2.50 7.96 -3.86
C LEU A 102 2.64 7.99 -5.38
N LEU A 103 3.81 8.39 -5.90
CA LEU A 103 4.09 8.41 -7.34
C LEU A 103 3.96 7.01 -7.95
N ILE A 104 4.61 6.02 -7.35
CA ILE A 104 4.58 4.64 -7.85
C ILE A 104 3.15 4.08 -7.81
N LYS A 105 2.43 4.26 -6.70
CA LYS A 105 1.03 3.82 -6.56
C LYS A 105 0.10 4.52 -7.54
N SER A 106 0.31 5.81 -7.79
CA SER A 106 -0.50 6.59 -8.75
C SER A 106 -0.27 6.12 -10.19
N ILE A 107 0.98 5.85 -10.59
CA ILE A 107 1.29 5.30 -11.92
C ILE A 107 0.64 3.91 -12.06
N TYR A 108 0.82 3.04 -11.07
CA TYR A 108 0.23 1.70 -11.07
C TYR A 108 -1.31 1.76 -11.16
N ALA A 109 -1.95 2.64 -10.40
CA ALA A 109 -3.39 2.85 -10.46
C ALA A 109 -3.84 3.30 -11.86
N THR A 110 -3.15 4.27 -12.45
CA THR A 110 -3.47 4.77 -13.80
C THR A 110 -3.37 3.65 -14.85
N LEU A 111 -2.28 2.88 -14.80
CA LEU A 111 -2.04 1.78 -15.72
C LEU A 111 -3.07 0.65 -15.54
N GLY A 112 -3.46 0.34 -14.31
CA GLY A 112 -4.48 -0.68 -14.02
C GLY A 112 -5.89 -0.28 -14.44
N ILE A 113 -6.23 1.01 -14.37
CA ILE A 113 -7.56 1.52 -14.72
C ILE A 113 -7.71 1.65 -16.25
N PHE A 114 -6.62 1.87 -16.98
CA PHE A 114 -6.64 2.11 -18.42
C PHE A 114 -7.31 0.98 -19.24
N PRO A 115 -7.00 -0.32 -19.04
CA PRO A 115 -7.69 -1.43 -19.71
C PRO A 115 -9.18 -1.50 -19.39
N ILE A 116 -9.57 -1.21 -18.15
CA ILE A 116 -10.98 -1.25 -17.70
C ILE A 116 -11.79 -0.17 -18.42
N TYR A 117 -11.21 1.03 -18.54
CA TYR A 117 -11.85 2.12 -19.28
C TYR A 117 -12.01 1.79 -20.76
N PHE A 118 -10.99 1.19 -21.38
CA PHE A 118 -11.08 0.73 -22.75
C PHE A 118 -12.20 -0.30 -22.92
N SER A 119 -12.27 -1.31 -22.04
CA SER A 119 -13.32 -2.33 -22.07
C SER A 119 -14.74 -1.73 -21.98
N ASP A 120 -14.98 -0.76 -21.09
CA ASP A 120 -16.28 -0.07 -20.98
C ASP A 120 -16.69 0.65 -22.27
N ILE A 121 -15.74 1.23 -23.00
CA ILE A 121 -16.01 1.87 -24.31
C ILE A 121 -16.39 0.82 -25.36
N TYR A 122 -15.64 -0.29 -25.43
CA TYR A 122 -15.91 -1.35 -26.41
C TYR A 122 -17.26 -2.00 -26.15
N SER A 123 -17.58 -2.35 -24.91
CA SER A 123 -18.88 -2.93 -24.56
C SER A 123 -20.07 -2.03 -24.95
N LYS A 124 -19.94 -0.71 -24.80
CA LYS A 124 -21.01 0.22 -25.21
C LYS A 124 -21.18 0.30 -26.71
N LYS A 125 -20.11 0.17 -27.50
CA LYS A 125 -20.22 0.12 -28.97
C LYS A 125 -21.02 -1.10 -29.44
N PHE A 126 -20.68 -2.30 -28.97
CA PHE A 126 -21.39 -3.53 -29.35
C PHE A 126 -22.88 -3.52 -29.00
N ILE A 127 -23.24 -2.98 -27.83
CA ILE A 127 -24.66 -2.90 -27.40
C ILE A 127 -25.46 -1.92 -28.26
N LEU A 128 -24.83 -0.83 -28.73
CA LEU A 128 -25.49 0.16 -29.58
C LEU A 128 -25.61 -0.32 -31.04
N GLU A 129 -24.63 -1.06 -31.55
CA GLU A 129 -24.66 -1.65 -32.90
C GLU A 129 -25.75 -2.74 -32.99
N GLY A 130 -25.85 -3.64 -32.01
CA GLY A 130 -26.88 -4.70 -32.00
C GLY A 130 -28.32 -4.24 -31.69
N LYS A 131 -28.55 -2.96 -31.39
CA LYS A 131 -29.90 -2.38 -31.22
C LYS A 131 -30.42 -1.70 -32.49
N ASN A 132 -29.56 -1.49 -33.49
CA ASN A 132 -29.89 -0.83 -34.74
C ASN A 132 -30.12 -1.81 -35.91
N GLU A 133 -30.09 -3.12 -35.65
CA GLU A 133 -30.56 -4.20 -36.53
C GLU A 133 -31.96 -4.65 -36.09
#